data_AF-A0A843YJ34-F1
#
_entry.id   AF-A0A843YJ34-F1
#
_cell.length_a   1.000
_cell.length_b   1.000
_cell.length_c   1.000
_cell.angle_alpha   90.00
_cell.angle_beta   90.00
_cell.angle_gamma   90.00
#
_symmetry.space_group_name_H-M   'P 1'
#
loop_
_entity.id
_entity.type
_entity.pdbx_description
1 polymer ?
#
loop_
_entity_poly.entity_id
_entity_poly.type
_entity_poly.pdbx_seq_one_letter_code
_entity_poly.pdbx_strand_id
1 'polypeptide(L)'
;MTDATWKDWLLSDAPRSRGQARLAGLYQGWLKLSRNWMAMVGLGILVVLVMVAMFAPLLAPHDPFAQDLLLRLKPIGFEDHLLGTDSLGRDILSRLIYGSRITLYIVALVTLIAPVVGLLVGTVAGYLGGFVDATLMRITDVFLAFPRLVLALAFVAALGAGIENAVLAISLTAWPPYARMARAETLTIRNSDFIAAIRLQGAGPLRILVKHIWPLCLSSLIVRITLDMAGIILAAAGLGFLGLGAQPPSPEWGAMISEGRRFILDHWWVATLPGLAIFTVSLAFNLLGDGLRDVLDPKDGGSQ
;
A
#
# COMPACT_ATOMS: atom_id res chain seq x y z
N MET A 1 7.11 18.20 -44.35
CA MET A 1 6.67 17.06 -43.52
C MET A 1 7.01 17.43 -42.10
N THR A 2 6.05 17.98 -41.37
CA THR A 2 6.25 18.45 -40.00
C THR A 2 6.48 17.25 -39.10
N ASP A 3 7.58 17.28 -38.33
CA ASP A 3 7.88 16.30 -37.29
C ASP A 3 6.70 16.25 -36.32
N ALA A 4 5.81 15.29 -36.51
CA ALA A 4 4.74 15.02 -35.56
C ALA A 4 5.41 14.63 -34.26
N THR A 5 5.43 15.55 -33.30
CA THR A 5 6.06 15.31 -32.01
C THR A 5 5.36 14.14 -31.32
N TRP A 6 6.09 13.32 -30.56
CA TRP A 6 5.51 12.20 -29.80
C TRP A 6 4.28 12.61 -28.97
N LYS A 7 4.22 13.88 -28.54
CA LYS A 7 3.07 14.49 -27.86
C LYS A 7 1.83 14.59 -28.76
N ASP A 8 1.98 15.00 -30.02
CA ASP A 8 0.88 15.11 -30.98
C ASP A 8 0.34 13.73 -31.37
N TRP A 9 1.21 12.72 -31.41
CA TRP A 9 0.80 11.33 -31.61
C TRP A 9 0.01 10.78 -30.41
N LEU A 10 0.37 11.17 -29.17
CA LEU A 10 -0.35 10.74 -27.96
C LEU A 10 -1.64 11.53 -27.69
N LEU A 11 -1.73 12.78 -28.15
CA LEU A 11 -2.88 13.65 -27.94
C LEU A 11 -3.83 13.71 -29.15
N SER A 12 -3.66 12.83 -30.13
CA SER A 12 -4.52 12.80 -31.31
C SER A 12 -5.96 12.39 -30.98
N ASP A 13 -6.95 13.13 -31.47
CA ASP A 13 -8.39 12.86 -31.25
C ASP A 13 -8.87 11.51 -31.84
N ALA A 14 -8.09 10.92 -32.74
CA ALA A 14 -8.39 9.63 -33.39
C ALA A 14 -7.21 8.64 -33.22
N PRO A 15 -7.13 7.89 -32.11
CA PRO A 15 -6.08 6.91 -31.90
C PRO A 15 -6.18 5.80 -32.95
N ARG A 16 -5.06 5.53 -33.66
CA ARG A 16 -5.00 4.55 -34.76
C ARG A 16 -4.82 3.11 -34.28
N SER A 17 -4.50 2.90 -33.00
CA SER A 17 -4.34 1.56 -32.41
C SER A 17 -4.80 1.50 -30.95
N ARG A 18 -5.17 0.30 -30.47
CA ARG A 18 -5.48 0.06 -29.05
C ARG A 18 -4.29 0.39 -28.12
N GLY A 19 -3.06 0.21 -28.59
CA GLY A 19 -1.84 0.56 -27.86
C GLY A 19 -1.69 2.06 -27.71
N GLN A 20 -1.89 2.81 -28.79
CA GLN A 20 -1.87 4.29 -28.79
C GLN A 20 -2.94 4.87 -27.85
N ALA A 21 -4.18 4.33 -27.88
CA ALA A 21 -5.24 4.79 -26.98
C ALA A 21 -4.91 4.58 -25.50
N ARG A 22 -4.27 3.44 -25.14
CA ARG A 22 -3.82 3.19 -23.75
C ARG A 22 -2.69 4.13 -23.35
N LEU A 23 -1.70 4.32 -24.21
CA LEU A 23 -0.58 5.22 -23.94
C LEU A 23 -1.03 6.68 -23.83
N ALA A 24 -1.98 7.10 -24.67
CA ALA A 24 -2.62 8.40 -24.60
C ALA A 24 -3.32 8.61 -23.25
N GLY A 25 -4.13 7.65 -22.80
CA GLY A 25 -4.79 7.71 -21.50
C GLY A 25 -3.82 7.76 -20.32
N LEU A 26 -2.75 6.94 -20.35
CA LEU A 26 -1.70 6.99 -19.33
C LEU A 26 -0.97 8.33 -19.31
N TYR A 27 -0.66 8.88 -20.48
CA TYR A 27 0.00 10.18 -20.59
C TYR A 27 -0.89 11.32 -20.11
N GLN A 28 -2.18 11.33 -20.47
CA GLN A 28 -3.14 12.31 -19.96
C GLN A 28 -3.32 12.19 -18.44
N GLY A 29 -3.38 10.96 -17.91
CA GLY A 29 -3.42 10.70 -16.48
C GLY A 29 -2.18 11.22 -15.77
N TRP A 30 -0.99 10.97 -16.34
CA TRP A 30 0.27 11.51 -15.84
C TRP A 30 0.30 13.04 -15.86
N LEU A 31 -0.15 13.68 -16.95
CA LEU A 31 -0.22 15.14 -17.02
C LEU A 31 -1.12 15.71 -15.93
N LYS A 32 -2.29 15.11 -15.69
CA LYS A 32 -3.18 15.51 -14.60
C LYS A 32 -2.52 15.32 -13.23
N LEU A 33 -1.89 14.16 -12.99
CA LEU A 33 -1.19 13.88 -11.73
C LEU A 33 -0.04 14.86 -11.48
N SER A 34 0.75 15.16 -12.52
CA SER A 34 1.90 16.06 -12.44
C SER A 34 1.53 17.51 -12.14
N ARG A 35 0.29 17.91 -12.39
CA ARG A 35 -0.24 19.22 -12.00
C ARG A 35 -0.61 19.28 -10.52
N ASN A 36 -0.85 18.15 -9.86
CA ASN A 36 -1.13 18.10 -8.44
C ASN A 36 0.19 18.09 -7.65
N TRP A 37 0.58 19.26 -7.13
CA TRP A 37 1.79 19.44 -6.34
C TRP A 37 1.87 18.46 -5.15
N MET A 38 0.76 18.26 -4.43
CA MET A 38 0.73 17.37 -3.26
C MET A 38 1.01 15.92 -3.67
N ALA A 39 0.40 15.46 -4.76
CA ALA A 39 0.64 14.13 -5.30
C ALA A 39 2.11 13.94 -5.73
N MET A 40 2.71 14.97 -6.32
CA MET A 40 4.12 14.95 -6.73
C MET A 40 5.09 14.94 -5.55
N VAL A 41 4.76 15.63 -4.45
CA VAL A 41 5.53 15.54 -3.19
C VAL A 41 5.46 14.13 -2.63
N GLY A 42 4.25 13.54 -2.56
CA GLY A 42 4.07 12.15 -2.12
C GLY A 42 4.86 11.17 -2.98
N LEU A 43 4.76 11.30 -4.31
CA LEU A 43 5.52 10.49 -5.26
C LEU A 43 7.03 10.64 -5.05
N GLY A 44 7.53 11.86 -4.88
CA GLY A 44 8.95 12.13 -4.63
C GLY A 44 9.46 11.44 -3.37
N ILE A 45 8.71 11.53 -2.27
CA ILE A 45 9.07 10.85 -1.02
C ILE A 45 9.10 9.32 -1.20
N LEU A 46 8.12 8.74 -1.89
CA LEU A 46 8.09 7.29 -2.14
C LEU A 46 9.22 6.83 -3.06
N VAL A 47 9.57 7.61 -4.08
CA VAL A 47 10.74 7.33 -4.94
C VAL A 47 12.01 7.35 -4.11
N VAL A 48 12.21 8.37 -3.26
CA VAL A 48 13.35 8.44 -2.36
C VAL A 48 13.37 7.24 -1.41
N LEU A 49 12.24 6.85 -0.83
CA LEU A 49 12.14 5.68 0.04
C LEU A 49 12.57 4.39 -0.67
N VAL A 50 12.09 4.17 -1.90
CA VAL A 50 12.48 3.01 -2.72
C VAL A 50 13.98 3.02 -3.02
N MET A 51 14.54 4.19 -3.34
CA MET A 51 15.98 4.34 -3.56
C MET A 51 16.79 4.06 -2.29
N VAL A 52 16.36 4.60 -1.14
CA VAL A 52 16.99 4.33 0.16
C VAL A 52 16.96 2.83 0.48
N ALA A 53 15.83 2.17 0.25
CA ALA A 53 15.68 0.73 0.48
C ALA A 53 16.53 -0.12 -0.47
N MET A 54 16.59 0.24 -1.75
CA MET A 54 17.36 -0.47 -2.77
C MET A 54 18.86 -0.34 -2.54
N PHE A 55 19.32 0.88 -2.25
CA PHE A 55 20.73 1.19 -2.01
C PHE A 55 21.12 1.11 -0.53
N ALA A 56 20.29 0.49 0.32
CA ALA A 56 20.54 0.40 1.77
C ALA A 56 21.93 -0.15 2.13
N PRO A 57 22.46 -1.22 1.48
CA PRO A 57 23.81 -1.72 1.79
C PRO A 57 24.94 -0.73 1.45
N LEU A 58 24.68 0.26 0.60
CA LEU A 58 25.65 1.29 0.18
C LEU A 58 25.44 2.60 0.94
N LEU A 59 24.23 2.89 1.41
CA LEU A 59 23.86 4.12 2.10
C LEU A 59 23.99 4.03 3.62
N ALA A 60 23.88 2.84 4.20
CA ALA A 60 24.02 2.64 5.64
C ALA A 60 25.47 2.90 6.08
N PRO A 61 25.73 3.88 6.97
CA PRO A 61 27.10 4.17 7.42
C PRO A 61 27.71 3.04 8.25
N HIS A 62 26.89 2.28 8.96
CA HIS A 62 27.29 1.21 9.87
C HIS A 62 26.47 -0.06 9.63
N ASP A 63 26.93 -1.19 10.15
CA ASP A 63 26.12 -2.41 10.18
C ASP A 63 24.90 -2.20 11.10
N PRO A 64 23.64 -2.31 10.59
CA PRO A 64 22.42 -2.11 11.39
C PRO A 64 22.23 -3.15 12.51
N PHE A 65 23.00 -4.24 12.50
CA PHE A 65 22.95 -5.32 13.48
C PHE A 65 24.11 -5.31 14.48
N ALA A 66 25.20 -4.59 14.19
CA ALA A 66 26.37 -4.53 15.06
C ALA A 66 26.05 -3.82 16.38
N GLN A 67 26.34 -4.49 17.50
CA GLN A 67 26.08 -4.00 18.85
C GLN A 67 27.38 -3.59 19.53
N ASP A 68 27.38 -2.42 20.18
CA ASP A 68 28.48 -1.96 21.02
C ASP A 68 27.90 -1.26 22.27
N LEU A 69 27.98 -1.93 23.42
CA LEU A 69 27.43 -1.40 24.67
C LEU A 69 28.14 -0.14 25.17
N LEU A 70 29.37 0.14 24.73
CA LEU A 70 30.08 1.39 25.05
C LEU A 70 29.44 2.60 24.35
N LEU A 71 28.82 2.35 23.20
CA LEU A 71 28.10 3.31 22.40
C LEU A 71 26.61 3.34 22.72
N ARG A 72 26.16 2.78 23.84
CA ARG A 72 24.74 2.77 24.22
C ARG A 72 24.18 4.19 24.40
N LEU A 73 23.02 4.45 23.79
CA LEU A 73 22.20 5.67 23.97
C LEU A 73 22.98 6.98 23.75
N LYS A 74 23.90 6.99 22.79
CA LYS A 74 24.64 8.20 22.43
C LYS A 74 23.74 9.18 21.67
N PRO A 75 23.89 10.49 21.90
CA PRO A 75 23.07 11.52 21.27
C PRO A 75 23.28 11.59 19.76
N ILE A 76 22.35 12.29 19.09
CA ILE A 76 22.45 12.66 17.69
C ILE A 76 23.78 13.38 17.45
N GLY A 77 24.54 12.94 16.43
CA GLY A 77 25.82 13.54 16.05
C GLY A 77 27.01 13.14 16.93
N PHE A 78 26.88 12.08 17.74
CA PHE A 78 28.00 11.53 18.49
C PHE A 78 28.95 10.78 17.54
N GLU A 79 30.16 11.30 17.37
CA GLU A 79 31.17 10.74 16.46
C GLU A 79 30.58 10.51 15.05
N ASP A 80 30.69 9.30 14.49
CA ASP A 80 30.17 8.95 13.17
C ASP A 80 28.66 8.57 13.19
N HIS A 81 28.00 8.60 14.35
CA HIS A 81 26.57 8.28 14.49
C HIS A 81 25.67 9.49 14.29
N LEU A 82 25.37 9.79 13.02
CA LEU A 82 24.59 10.97 12.61
C LEU A 82 23.26 11.13 13.35
N LEU A 83 22.53 10.03 13.57
CA LEU A 83 21.24 10.02 14.27
C LEU A 83 21.32 9.43 15.69
N GLY A 84 22.54 9.26 16.20
CA GLY A 84 22.82 8.63 17.48
C GLY A 84 22.62 7.11 17.45
N THR A 85 22.66 6.52 18.64
CA THR A 85 22.62 5.06 18.83
C THR A 85 21.50 4.65 19.77
N ASP A 86 21.10 3.38 19.67
CA ASP A 86 20.03 2.82 20.49
C ASP A 86 20.52 2.19 21.82
N SER A 87 19.62 1.49 22.51
CA SER A 87 19.88 0.86 23.81
C SER A 87 20.90 -0.28 23.77
N LEU A 88 21.25 -0.78 22.59
CA LEU A 88 22.29 -1.78 22.34
C LEU A 88 23.51 -1.17 21.61
N GLY A 89 23.55 0.16 21.47
CA GLY A 89 24.60 0.89 20.78
C GLY A 89 24.61 0.69 19.26
N ARG A 90 23.50 0.24 18.68
CA ARG A 90 23.36 0.11 17.22
C ARG A 90 23.08 1.47 16.61
N ASP A 91 23.60 1.73 15.42
CA ASP A 91 23.40 2.99 14.70
C ASP A 91 21.94 3.17 14.24
N ILE A 92 21.29 4.26 14.67
CA ILE A 92 19.86 4.48 14.36
C ILE A 92 19.64 4.76 12.88
N LEU A 93 20.54 5.52 12.23
CA LEU A 93 20.41 5.85 10.80
C LEU A 93 20.45 4.60 9.91
N SER A 94 21.43 3.74 10.13
CA SER A 94 21.59 2.46 9.42
C SER A 94 20.37 1.56 9.62
N ARG A 95 19.83 1.53 10.85
CA ARG A 95 18.59 0.79 11.16
C ARG A 95 17.38 1.39 10.46
N LEU A 96 17.24 2.72 10.37
CA LEU A 96 16.14 3.34 9.62
C LEU A 96 16.21 3.02 8.13
N ILE A 97 17.41 3.09 7.54
CA ILE A 97 17.67 2.77 6.14
C ILE A 97 17.29 1.32 5.84
N TYR A 98 17.74 0.35 6.65
CA TYR A 98 17.35 -1.05 6.46
C TYR A 98 15.88 -1.33 6.77
N GLY A 99 15.31 -0.62 7.75
CA GLY A 99 13.89 -0.73 8.09
C GLY A 99 12.96 -0.33 6.96
N SER A 100 13.38 0.61 6.09
CA SER A 100 12.63 0.96 4.88
C SER A 100 12.35 -0.25 3.96
N ARG A 101 13.29 -1.20 3.89
CA ARG A 101 13.12 -2.45 3.12
C ARG A 101 12.01 -3.32 3.70
N ILE A 102 11.98 -3.43 5.03
CA ILE A 102 10.97 -4.22 5.75
C ILE A 102 9.59 -3.59 5.57
N THR A 103 9.49 -2.27 5.71
CA THR A 103 8.23 -1.54 5.49
C THR A 103 7.71 -1.72 4.07
N LEU A 104 8.56 -1.54 3.06
CA LEU A 104 8.18 -1.75 1.66
C LEU A 104 7.80 -3.21 1.37
N TYR A 105 8.52 -4.17 1.95
CA TYR A 105 8.19 -5.60 1.82
C TYR A 105 6.79 -5.91 2.36
N ILE A 106 6.49 -5.46 3.58
CA ILE A 106 5.18 -5.68 4.21
C ILE A 106 4.06 -5.05 3.37
N VAL A 107 4.24 -3.78 2.97
CA VAL A 107 3.24 -3.05 2.17
C VAL A 107 3.03 -3.70 0.81
N ALA A 108 4.09 -4.13 0.13
CA ALA A 108 3.99 -4.79 -1.16
C ALA A 108 3.22 -6.11 -1.08
N LEU A 109 3.51 -6.96 -0.08
CA LEU A 109 2.81 -8.23 0.06
C LEU A 109 1.34 -8.06 0.45
N VAL A 110 1.04 -7.17 1.40
CA VAL A 110 -0.36 -6.94 1.81
C VAL A 110 -1.17 -6.36 0.65
N THR A 111 -0.60 -5.44 -0.14
CA THR A 111 -1.31 -4.86 -1.30
C THR A 111 -1.42 -5.81 -2.49
N LEU A 112 -0.61 -6.88 -2.55
CA LEU A 112 -0.79 -7.94 -3.54
C LEU A 112 -1.86 -8.96 -3.12
N ILE A 113 -1.94 -9.29 -1.83
CA ILE A 113 -2.81 -10.37 -1.33
C ILE A 113 -4.23 -9.86 -1.07
N ALA A 114 -4.39 -8.85 -0.21
CA ALA A 114 -5.71 -8.46 0.29
C ALA A 114 -6.66 -7.93 -0.79
N PRO A 115 -6.23 -7.07 -1.73
CA PRO A 115 -7.09 -6.59 -2.80
C PRO A 115 -7.45 -7.66 -3.80
N VAL A 116 -6.56 -8.62 -4.08
CA VAL A 116 -6.86 -9.75 -4.97
C VAL A 116 -7.93 -10.64 -4.35
N VAL A 117 -7.78 -11.01 -3.08
CA VAL A 117 -8.81 -11.78 -2.35
C VAL A 117 -10.13 -11.00 -2.34
N GLY A 118 -10.08 -9.69 -2.05
CA GLY A 118 -11.25 -8.84 -2.08
C GLY A 118 -11.95 -8.78 -3.44
N LEU A 119 -11.19 -8.55 -4.52
CA LEU A 119 -11.70 -8.51 -5.88
C LEU A 119 -12.36 -9.85 -6.26
N LEU A 120 -11.73 -10.97 -5.94
CA LEU A 120 -12.29 -12.30 -6.17
C LEU A 120 -13.63 -12.48 -5.45
N VAL A 121 -13.65 -12.28 -4.13
CA VAL A 121 -14.85 -12.46 -3.30
C VAL A 121 -15.96 -11.51 -3.73
N GLY A 122 -15.64 -10.23 -3.93
CA GLY A 122 -16.59 -9.19 -4.28
C GLY A 122 -17.22 -9.38 -5.66
N THR A 123 -16.40 -9.67 -6.67
CA THR A 123 -16.91 -9.86 -8.04
C THR A 123 -17.71 -11.15 -8.17
N VAL A 124 -17.33 -12.23 -7.48
CA VAL A 124 -18.11 -13.47 -7.44
C VAL A 124 -19.46 -13.24 -6.74
N ALA A 125 -19.46 -12.58 -5.59
CA ALA A 125 -20.69 -12.24 -4.86
C ALA A 125 -21.62 -11.38 -5.71
N GLY A 126 -21.10 -10.28 -6.28
CA GLY A 126 -21.90 -9.37 -7.11
C GLY A 126 -22.43 -10.01 -8.38
N TYR A 127 -21.65 -10.88 -9.04
CA TYR A 127 -22.03 -11.49 -10.30
C TYR A 127 -23.08 -12.58 -10.15
N LEU A 128 -22.88 -13.50 -9.19
CA LEU A 128 -23.80 -14.63 -8.97
C LEU A 128 -25.08 -14.17 -8.26
N GLY A 129 -24.99 -13.23 -7.31
CA GLY A 129 -26.15 -12.79 -6.53
C GLY A 129 -26.75 -13.88 -5.63
N GLY A 130 -27.96 -13.63 -5.14
CA GLY A 130 -28.75 -14.62 -4.39
C GLY A 130 -28.06 -15.12 -3.12
N PHE A 131 -28.08 -16.45 -2.92
CA PHE A 131 -27.50 -17.08 -1.73
C PHE A 131 -25.98 -16.90 -1.64
N VAL A 132 -25.26 -16.99 -2.76
CA VAL A 132 -23.78 -16.84 -2.78
C VAL A 132 -23.38 -15.45 -2.30
N ASP A 133 -24.08 -14.43 -2.81
CA ASP A 133 -23.88 -13.06 -2.37
C ASP A 133 -24.14 -12.89 -0.87
N ALA A 134 -25.29 -13.39 -0.40
CA ALA A 134 -25.66 -13.33 1.01
C ALA A 134 -24.59 -13.99 1.89
N THR A 135 -24.13 -15.20 1.56
CA THR A 135 -23.12 -15.93 2.34
C THR A 135 -21.77 -15.21 2.36
N LEU A 136 -21.26 -14.81 1.19
CA LEU A 136 -19.95 -14.13 1.11
C LEU A 136 -19.97 -12.77 1.80
N MET A 137 -21.06 -12.02 1.68
CA MET A 137 -21.21 -10.75 2.38
C MET A 137 -21.39 -10.95 3.88
N ARG A 138 -22.06 -12.01 4.34
CA ARG A 138 -22.12 -12.32 5.78
C ARG A 138 -20.74 -12.62 6.36
N ILE A 139 -19.91 -13.39 5.65
CA ILE A 139 -18.51 -13.61 6.05
C ILE A 139 -17.76 -12.27 6.10
N THR A 140 -17.88 -11.46 5.05
CA THR A 140 -17.26 -10.13 4.97
C THR A 140 -17.68 -9.24 6.15
N ASP A 141 -18.97 -9.26 6.51
CA ASP A 141 -19.55 -8.48 7.61
C ASP A 141 -19.01 -8.92 8.98
N VAL A 142 -18.76 -10.22 9.17
CA VAL A 142 -18.14 -10.75 10.40
C VAL A 142 -16.75 -10.15 10.59
N PHE A 143 -15.90 -10.14 9.56
CA PHE A 143 -14.56 -9.55 9.68
C PHE A 143 -14.60 -8.04 9.95
N LEU A 144 -15.54 -7.32 9.32
CA LEU A 144 -15.70 -5.88 9.51
C LEU A 144 -16.30 -5.48 10.87
N ALA A 145 -16.95 -6.40 11.55
CA ALA A 145 -17.49 -6.16 12.89
C ALA A 145 -16.38 -6.05 13.96
N PHE A 146 -15.22 -6.67 13.72
CA PHE A 146 -14.08 -6.60 14.64
C PHE A 146 -13.17 -5.41 14.31
N PRO A 147 -12.60 -4.74 15.33
CA PRO A 147 -11.52 -3.78 15.10
C PRO A 147 -10.35 -4.47 14.39
N ARG A 148 -9.91 -3.91 13.25
CA ARG A 148 -8.89 -4.52 12.38
C ARG A 148 -7.62 -4.90 13.12
N LEU A 149 -7.13 -4.02 13.99
CA LEU A 149 -5.91 -4.26 14.77
C LEU A 149 -6.10 -5.43 15.76
N VAL A 150 -7.24 -5.48 16.45
CA VAL A 150 -7.53 -6.55 17.43
C VAL A 150 -7.59 -7.91 16.73
N LEU A 151 -8.24 -7.96 15.57
CA LEU A 151 -8.31 -9.20 14.80
C LEU A 151 -6.95 -9.61 14.24
N ALA A 152 -6.14 -8.66 13.77
CA ALA A 152 -4.77 -8.92 13.34
C ALA A 152 -3.91 -9.47 14.49
N LEU A 153 -4.02 -8.89 15.69
CA LEU A 153 -3.34 -9.38 16.89
C LEU A 153 -3.74 -10.81 17.24
N ALA A 154 -5.03 -11.14 17.17
CA ALA A 154 -5.53 -12.50 17.42
C ALA A 154 -4.93 -13.51 16.42
N PHE A 155 -4.87 -13.16 15.13
CA PHE A 155 -4.25 -14.02 14.12
C PHE A 155 -2.75 -14.19 14.34
N VAL A 156 -2.00 -13.12 14.63
CA VAL A 156 -0.56 -13.25 14.89
C VAL A 156 -0.30 -14.04 16.17
N ALA A 157 -1.11 -13.86 17.21
CA ALA A 157 -1.00 -14.66 18.43
C ALA A 157 -1.20 -16.16 18.16
N ALA A 158 -2.06 -16.52 17.20
CA ALA A 158 -2.26 -17.92 16.79
C ALA A 158 -1.17 -18.44 15.84
N LEU A 159 -0.67 -17.61 14.91
CA LEU A 159 0.34 -17.98 13.90
C LEU A 159 1.77 -17.94 14.44
N GLY A 160 2.01 -17.19 15.52
CA GLY A 160 3.33 -16.88 16.06
C GLY A 160 3.87 -15.54 15.55
N ALA A 161 4.78 -14.94 16.31
CA ALA A 161 5.37 -13.65 15.96
C ALA A 161 6.32 -13.77 14.75
N GLY A 162 6.34 -12.75 13.90
CA GLY A 162 7.20 -12.71 12.72
C GLY A 162 6.65 -11.82 11.61
N ILE A 163 7.51 -11.39 10.68
CA ILE A 163 7.13 -10.51 9.57
C ILE A 163 6.10 -11.20 8.66
N GLU A 164 6.34 -12.46 8.31
CA GLU A 164 5.45 -13.22 7.42
C GLU A 164 4.07 -13.44 8.04
N ASN A 165 4.02 -13.84 9.31
CA ASN A 165 2.77 -14.02 10.04
C ASN A 165 2.01 -12.70 10.23
N ALA A 166 2.72 -11.59 10.48
CA ALA A 166 2.12 -10.27 10.52
C ALA A 166 1.53 -9.88 9.16
N VAL A 167 2.23 -10.14 8.04
CA VAL A 167 1.71 -9.90 6.68
C VAL A 167 0.44 -10.72 6.43
N LEU A 168 0.44 -12.01 6.79
CA LEU A 168 -0.73 -12.88 6.64
C LEU A 168 -1.91 -12.37 7.47
N ALA A 169 -1.68 -12.04 8.74
CA ALA A 169 -2.72 -11.52 9.63
C ALA A 169 -3.30 -10.17 9.14
N ILE A 170 -2.45 -9.24 8.69
CA ILE A 170 -2.93 -7.97 8.13
C ILE A 170 -3.71 -8.25 6.84
N SER A 171 -3.24 -9.14 5.97
CA SER A 171 -3.92 -9.45 4.70
C SER A 171 -5.30 -10.08 4.92
N LEU A 172 -5.41 -11.03 5.87
CA LEU A 172 -6.65 -11.68 6.27
C LEU A 172 -7.67 -10.73 6.88
N THR A 173 -7.23 -9.59 7.41
CA THR A 173 -8.12 -8.58 8.01
C THR A 173 -8.38 -7.39 7.09
N ALA A 174 -7.60 -7.23 6.02
CA ALA A 174 -7.67 -6.09 5.11
C ALA A 174 -8.51 -6.33 3.84
N TRP A 175 -8.78 -7.58 3.47
CA TRP A 175 -9.54 -7.91 2.26
C TRP A 175 -11.03 -7.44 2.24
N PRO A 176 -11.78 -7.36 3.37
CA PRO A 176 -13.23 -7.15 3.33
C PRO A 176 -13.71 -5.84 2.67
N PRO A 177 -13.06 -4.67 2.92
CA PRO A 177 -13.46 -3.44 2.24
C PRO A 177 -13.30 -3.51 0.71
N TYR A 178 -12.26 -4.17 0.21
CA TYR A 178 -12.05 -4.39 -1.23
C TYR A 178 -13.15 -5.29 -1.81
N ALA A 179 -13.59 -6.32 -1.06
CA ALA A 179 -14.72 -7.17 -1.47
C ALA A 179 -16.03 -6.39 -1.58
N ARG A 180 -16.36 -5.55 -0.60
CA ARG A 180 -17.58 -4.73 -0.67
C ARG A 180 -17.55 -3.76 -1.86
N MET A 181 -16.42 -3.13 -2.10
CA MET A 181 -16.23 -2.21 -3.23
C MET A 181 -16.41 -2.94 -4.57
N ALA A 182 -15.67 -4.03 -4.78
CA ALA A 182 -15.75 -4.82 -6.01
C ALA A 182 -17.15 -5.43 -6.24
N ARG A 183 -17.85 -5.82 -5.17
CA ARG A 183 -19.24 -6.24 -5.23
C ARG A 183 -20.15 -5.11 -5.71
N ALA A 184 -20.03 -3.93 -5.12
CA ALA A 184 -20.89 -2.79 -5.46
C ALA A 184 -20.77 -2.44 -6.95
N GLU A 185 -19.55 -2.38 -7.48
CA GLU A 185 -19.31 -2.12 -8.91
C GLU A 185 -19.76 -3.27 -9.80
N THR A 186 -19.57 -4.51 -9.36
CA THR A 186 -20.08 -5.66 -10.12
C THR A 186 -21.60 -5.62 -10.24
N LEU A 187 -22.31 -5.22 -9.17
CA LEU A 187 -23.77 -5.09 -9.18
C LEU A 187 -24.25 -4.01 -10.15
N THR A 188 -23.53 -2.90 -10.31
CA THR A 188 -23.89 -1.87 -11.30
C THR A 188 -23.63 -2.33 -12.73
N ILE A 189 -22.54 -3.07 -12.97
CA ILE A 189 -22.12 -3.46 -14.32
C ILE A 189 -22.85 -4.71 -14.83
N ARG A 190 -23.19 -5.67 -13.96
CA ARG A 190 -23.70 -7.00 -14.36
C ARG A 190 -24.99 -6.98 -15.16
N ASN A 191 -25.82 -5.95 -14.99
CA ASN A 191 -27.12 -5.80 -15.63
C ASN A 191 -27.08 -4.78 -16.79
N SER A 192 -25.87 -4.38 -17.24
CA SER A 192 -25.73 -3.47 -18.38
C SER A 192 -25.94 -4.17 -19.73
N ASP A 193 -26.44 -3.43 -20.72
CA ASP A 193 -26.68 -3.93 -22.08
C ASP A 193 -25.42 -4.50 -22.73
N PHE A 194 -24.25 -3.92 -22.43
CA PHE A 194 -22.96 -4.42 -22.88
C PHE A 194 -22.68 -5.85 -22.39
N ILE A 195 -22.96 -6.17 -21.12
CA ILE A 195 -22.79 -7.52 -20.58
C ILE A 195 -23.81 -8.48 -21.16
N ALA A 196 -25.05 -8.03 -21.39
CA ALA A 196 -26.08 -8.83 -22.07
C ALA A 196 -25.64 -9.21 -23.49
N ALA A 197 -25.11 -8.25 -24.27
CA ALA A 197 -24.58 -8.50 -25.61
C ALA A 197 -23.42 -9.51 -25.61
N ILE A 198 -22.51 -9.41 -24.64
CA ILE A 198 -21.40 -10.37 -24.49
C ILE A 198 -21.90 -11.78 -24.16
N ARG A 199 -22.94 -11.91 -23.34
CA ARG A 199 -23.58 -13.20 -23.05
C ARG A 199 -24.23 -13.81 -24.29
N LEU A 200 -24.91 -13.00 -25.10
CA LEU A 200 -25.50 -13.45 -26.39
C LEU A 200 -24.43 -13.94 -27.38
N GLN A 201 -23.21 -13.43 -27.29
CA GLN A 201 -22.05 -13.92 -28.05
C GLN A 201 -21.45 -15.23 -27.48
N GLY A 202 -22.08 -15.85 -26.48
CA GLY A 202 -21.66 -17.14 -25.91
C GLY A 202 -20.54 -17.04 -24.87
N ALA A 203 -20.28 -15.86 -24.30
CA ALA A 203 -19.28 -15.72 -23.25
C ALA A 203 -19.76 -16.33 -21.92
N GLY A 204 -18.97 -17.26 -21.36
CA GLY A 204 -19.23 -17.83 -20.04
C GLY A 204 -18.92 -16.86 -18.87
N PRO A 205 -19.39 -17.18 -17.66
CA PRO A 205 -19.21 -16.35 -16.45
C PRO A 205 -17.76 -15.92 -16.17
N LEU A 206 -16.81 -16.86 -16.26
CA LEU A 206 -15.40 -16.58 -16.00
C LEU A 206 -14.82 -15.59 -17.01
N ARG A 207 -15.21 -15.70 -18.29
CA ARG A 207 -14.79 -14.77 -19.34
C ARG A 207 -15.35 -13.37 -19.07
N ILE A 208 -16.60 -13.28 -18.61
CA ILE A 208 -17.23 -12.02 -18.25
C ILE A 208 -16.51 -11.36 -17.07
N LEU A 209 -16.24 -12.13 -16.01
CA LEU A 209 -15.55 -11.61 -14.84
C LEU A 209 -14.16 -11.08 -15.18
N VAL A 210 -13.30 -11.93 -15.75
CA VAL A 210 -11.89 -11.61 -15.94
C VAL A 210 -11.65 -10.58 -17.05
N LYS A 211 -12.38 -10.67 -18.17
CA LYS A 211 -12.13 -9.78 -19.33
C LYS A 211 -12.96 -8.50 -19.35
N HIS A 212 -14.06 -8.43 -18.60
CA HIS A 212 -14.99 -7.32 -18.69
C HIS A 212 -15.24 -6.63 -17.34
N ILE A 213 -15.41 -7.37 -16.25
CA ILE A 213 -15.73 -6.77 -14.94
C ILE A 213 -14.46 -6.36 -14.18
N TRP A 214 -13.47 -7.25 -14.06
CA TRP A 214 -12.23 -6.95 -13.32
C TRP A 214 -11.47 -5.73 -13.86
N PRO A 215 -11.31 -5.53 -15.18
CA PRO A 215 -10.62 -4.35 -15.69
C PRO A 215 -11.32 -3.05 -15.32
N LEU A 216 -12.65 -3.06 -15.17
CA LEU A 216 -13.42 -1.89 -14.72
C LEU A 216 -13.23 -1.64 -13.23
N CYS A 217 -13.19 -2.71 -12.42
CA CYS A 217 -12.96 -2.59 -10.97
C CYS A 217 -11.51 -2.22 -10.61
N LEU A 218 -10.56 -2.41 -11.53
CA LEU A 218 -9.15 -2.19 -11.22
C LEU A 218 -8.84 -0.71 -10.96
N SER A 219 -9.52 0.22 -11.62
CA SER A 219 -9.31 1.66 -11.44
C SER A 219 -9.65 2.10 -10.01
N SER A 220 -10.83 1.74 -9.51
CA SER A 220 -11.25 2.04 -8.14
C SER A 220 -10.44 1.26 -7.12
N LEU A 221 -10.03 0.02 -7.44
CA LEU A 221 -9.19 -0.80 -6.58
C LEU A 221 -7.82 -0.17 -6.38
N ILE A 222 -7.18 0.34 -7.44
CA ILE A 222 -5.87 1.02 -7.35
C ILE A 222 -5.97 2.23 -6.42
N VAL A 223 -6.97 3.09 -6.62
CA VAL A 223 -7.20 4.26 -5.76
C VAL A 223 -7.38 3.81 -4.31
N ARG A 224 -8.24 2.81 -4.08
CA ARG A 224 -8.53 2.33 -2.74
C ARG A 224 -7.30 1.74 -2.04
N ILE A 225 -6.49 0.97 -2.75
CA ILE A 225 -5.24 0.41 -2.23
C ILE A 225 -4.32 1.52 -1.74
N THR A 226 -4.15 2.57 -2.54
CA THR A 226 -3.23 3.66 -2.21
C THR A 226 -3.63 4.43 -0.96
N LEU A 227 -4.94 4.63 -0.74
CA LEU A 227 -5.48 5.27 0.47
C LEU A 227 -5.37 4.34 1.70
N ASP A 228 -5.49 3.02 1.52
CA ASP A 228 -5.42 2.06 2.62
C ASP A 228 -3.95 1.76 3.05
N MET A 229 -2.93 2.15 2.26
CA MET A 229 -1.51 1.88 2.53
C MET A 229 -1.02 2.47 3.85
N ALA A 230 -1.41 3.71 4.18
CA ALA A 230 -1.07 4.31 5.47
C ALA A 230 -1.59 3.48 6.66
N GLY A 231 -2.83 2.97 6.55
CA GLY A 231 -3.42 2.08 7.55
C GLY A 231 -2.72 0.72 7.65
N ILE A 232 -2.23 0.18 6.53
CA ILE A 232 -1.42 -1.06 6.51
C ILE A 232 -0.09 -0.85 7.22
N ILE A 233 0.61 0.25 6.94
CA ILE A 233 1.89 0.60 7.58
C ILE A 233 1.68 0.76 9.09
N LEU A 234 0.64 1.49 9.49
CA LEU A 234 0.35 1.70 10.91
C LEU A 234 -0.01 0.39 11.63
N ALA A 235 -0.76 -0.50 10.98
CA ALA A 235 -1.05 -1.82 11.52
C ALA A 235 0.22 -2.67 11.68
N ALA A 236 1.10 -2.68 10.67
CA ALA A 236 2.37 -3.39 10.73
C ALA A 236 3.28 -2.86 11.85
N ALA A 237 3.44 -1.54 11.93
CA ALA A 237 4.19 -0.89 12.99
C ALA A 237 3.56 -1.13 14.37
N GLY A 238 2.23 -1.16 14.46
CA GLY A 238 1.51 -1.49 15.70
C GLY A 238 1.76 -2.92 16.18
N LEU A 239 1.74 -3.90 15.26
CA LEU A 239 2.10 -5.29 15.56
C LEU A 239 3.58 -5.41 15.97
N GLY A 240 4.49 -4.74 15.26
CA GLY A 240 5.91 -4.65 15.61
C GLY A 240 6.12 -4.03 16.99
N PHE A 241 5.41 -2.94 17.27
CA PHE A 241 5.44 -2.27 18.56
C PHE A 241 5.00 -3.17 19.72
N LEU A 242 4.00 -4.02 19.48
CA LEU A 242 3.50 -5.00 20.44
C LEU A 242 4.35 -6.28 20.53
N GLY A 243 5.47 -6.36 19.79
CA GLY A 243 6.38 -7.50 19.80
C GLY A 243 5.92 -8.70 18.97
N LEU A 244 4.84 -8.53 18.18
CA LEU A 244 4.24 -9.58 17.36
C LEU A 244 4.69 -9.51 15.89
N GLY A 245 5.34 -8.41 15.50
CA GLY A 245 5.95 -8.24 14.17
C GLY A 245 7.35 -8.84 14.07
N ALA A 246 8.29 -8.07 13.51
CA ALA A 246 9.67 -8.49 13.37
C ALA A 246 10.33 -8.71 14.74
N GLN A 247 11.15 -9.75 14.84
CA GLN A 247 11.87 -10.07 16.06
C GLN A 247 13.29 -9.48 16.03
N PRO A 248 13.86 -9.06 17.19
CA PRO A 248 15.26 -8.66 17.27
C PRO A 248 16.20 -9.74 16.67
N PRO A 249 17.27 -9.35 15.97
CA PRO A 249 17.84 -8.00 15.88
C PRO A 249 17.30 -7.13 14.71
N SER A 250 16.21 -7.57 14.05
CA SER A 250 15.63 -6.91 12.87
C SER A 250 15.36 -5.41 13.08
N PRO A 251 15.74 -4.52 12.13
CA PRO A 251 15.52 -3.08 12.24
C PRO A 251 14.13 -2.66 11.73
N GLU A 252 13.07 -3.26 12.28
CA GLU A 252 11.69 -2.87 11.95
C GLU A 252 11.26 -1.63 12.76
N TRP A 253 10.66 -0.64 12.11
CA TRP A 253 10.40 0.67 12.71
C TRP A 253 9.45 0.60 13.92
N GLY A 254 8.40 -0.22 13.89
CA GLY A 254 7.51 -0.44 15.04
C GLY A 254 8.23 -1.03 16.26
N ALA A 255 9.06 -2.06 16.03
CA ALA A 255 9.90 -2.66 17.06
C ALA A 255 10.91 -1.65 17.63
N MET A 256 11.54 -0.83 16.78
CA MET A 256 12.44 0.25 17.21
C MET A 256 11.73 1.25 18.13
N ILE A 257 10.48 1.64 17.83
CA ILE A 257 9.69 2.50 18.72
C ILE A 257 9.43 1.80 20.07
N SER A 258 9.12 0.50 20.07
CA SER A 258 8.86 -0.26 21.30
C SER A 258 10.08 -0.39 22.20
N GLU A 259 11.27 -0.53 21.61
CA GLU A 259 12.54 -0.53 22.32
C GLU A 259 12.87 0.87 22.86
N GLY A 260 12.67 1.91 22.04
CA GLY A 260 12.94 3.30 22.39
C GLY A 260 11.99 3.90 23.42
N ARG A 261 10.75 3.41 23.54
CA ARG A 261 9.72 4.01 24.42
C ARG A 261 10.13 4.16 25.87
N ARG A 262 11.00 3.27 26.37
CA ARG A 262 11.51 3.27 27.76
C ARG A 262 12.47 4.42 28.03
N PHE A 263 13.02 5.02 26.99
CA PHE A 263 14.04 6.07 27.06
C PHE A 263 13.50 7.40 26.55
N ILE A 264 12.19 7.55 26.29
CA ILE A 264 11.64 8.71 25.57
C ILE A 264 11.85 10.03 26.32
N LEU A 265 11.92 10.01 27.65
CA LEU A 265 12.13 11.22 28.47
C LEU A 265 13.58 11.72 28.41
N ASP A 266 14.55 10.81 28.34
CA ASP A 266 15.98 11.14 28.41
C ASP A 266 16.67 11.11 27.03
N HIS A 267 16.22 10.23 26.14
CA HIS A 267 16.79 9.91 24.83
C HIS A 267 15.66 9.80 23.78
N TRP A 268 14.90 10.89 23.63
CA TRP A 268 13.69 10.95 22.80
C TRP A 268 13.89 10.48 21.35
N TRP A 269 15.05 10.75 20.75
CA TRP A 269 15.32 10.45 19.34
C TRP A 269 15.23 8.96 19.00
N VAL A 270 15.52 8.08 19.97
CA VAL A 270 15.51 6.62 19.78
C VAL A 270 14.12 6.11 19.38
N ALA A 271 13.05 6.68 19.96
CA ALA A 271 11.67 6.33 19.60
C ALA A 271 11.11 7.27 18.51
N THR A 272 11.43 8.56 18.57
CA THR A 272 10.82 9.56 17.69
C THR A 272 11.26 9.42 16.24
N LEU A 273 12.52 9.09 15.95
CA LEU A 273 13.02 8.99 14.57
C LEU A 273 12.34 7.89 13.74
N PRO A 274 12.19 6.63 14.21
CA PRO A 274 11.38 5.63 13.49
C PRO A 274 9.90 6.01 13.41
N GLY A 275 9.36 6.73 14.41
CA GLY A 275 8.01 7.29 14.35
C GLY A 275 7.84 8.33 13.24
N LEU A 276 8.81 9.22 13.06
CA LEU A 276 8.85 10.19 11.97
C LEU A 276 8.96 9.50 10.61
N ALA A 277 9.76 8.43 10.50
CA ALA A 277 9.83 7.65 9.27
C ALA A 277 8.47 7.04 8.89
N ILE A 278 7.78 6.39 9.84
CA ILE A 278 6.42 5.88 9.64
C ILE A 278 5.46 6.99 9.22
N PHE A 279 5.49 8.14 9.90
CA PHE A 279 4.64 9.28 9.59
C PHE A 279 4.88 9.80 8.17
N THR A 280 6.14 10.06 7.79
CA THR A 280 6.52 10.58 6.48
C THR A 280 6.10 9.65 5.35
N VAL A 281 6.31 8.34 5.51
CA VAL A 281 5.92 7.35 4.49
C VAL A 281 4.39 7.22 4.41
N SER A 282 3.70 7.19 5.54
CA SER A 282 2.23 7.14 5.57
C SER A 282 1.60 8.36 4.92
N LEU A 283 2.15 9.55 5.20
CA LEU A 283 1.75 10.80 4.56
C LEU A 283 1.98 10.74 3.05
N ALA A 284 3.14 10.27 2.61
CA ALA A 284 3.47 10.18 1.19
C ALA A 284 2.49 9.29 0.40
N PHE A 285 2.10 8.13 0.96
CA PHE A 285 1.08 7.28 0.35
C PHE A 285 -0.29 7.95 0.28
N ASN A 286 -0.71 8.64 1.35
CA ASN A 286 -1.98 9.38 1.35
C ASN A 286 -1.99 10.49 0.29
N LEU A 287 -0.94 11.32 0.24
CA LEU A 287 -0.84 12.42 -0.73
C LEU A 287 -0.85 11.90 -2.19
N LEU A 288 -0.14 10.80 -2.47
CA LEU A 288 -0.15 10.19 -3.79
C LEU A 288 -1.52 9.56 -4.10
N GLY A 289 -2.15 8.90 -3.13
CA GLY A 289 -3.45 8.26 -3.28
C GLY A 289 -4.58 9.25 -3.59
N ASP A 290 -4.58 10.41 -2.94
CA ASP A 290 -5.51 11.50 -3.24
C ASP A 290 -5.32 12.02 -4.67
N GLY A 291 -4.07 12.24 -5.10
CA GLY A 291 -3.80 12.64 -6.49
C GLY A 291 -4.20 11.60 -7.52
N LEU A 292 -3.99 10.30 -7.23
CA LEU A 292 -4.43 9.20 -8.10
C LEU A 292 -5.95 9.12 -8.19
N ARG A 293 -6.65 9.39 -7.08
CA ARG A 293 -8.11 9.48 -7.05
C ARG A 293 -8.62 10.55 -8.01
N ASP A 294 -8.07 11.76 -7.95
CA ASP A 294 -8.48 12.88 -8.81
C ASP A 294 -8.28 12.57 -10.31
N VAL A 295 -7.25 11.80 -10.65
CA VAL A 295 -6.94 11.42 -12.04
C VAL A 295 -7.87 10.32 -12.55
N LEU A 296 -8.24 9.38 -11.67
CA LEU A 296 -8.99 8.18 -12.01
C LEU A 296 -10.50 8.31 -11.80
N ASP A 297 -10.98 9.35 -11.10
CA ASP A 297 -12.41 9.64 -10.97
C ASP A 297 -12.99 10.19 -12.30
N PRO A 298 -13.89 9.47 -12.98
CA PRO A 298 -14.42 9.89 -14.28
C PRO A 298 -15.36 11.09 -14.21
N LYS A 299 -15.78 11.52 -13.01
CA LYS A 299 -16.87 12.51 -12.84
C LYS A 299 -16.46 13.97 -13.06
N ASP A 300 -15.17 14.29 -13.04
CA ASP A 300 -14.68 15.66 -13.24
C ASP A 300 -14.54 16.06 -14.72
N GLY A 301 -14.89 15.17 -15.65
CA GLY A 301 -14.85 15.44 -17.10
C GLY A 301 -16.16 15.97 -17.71
N GLY A 302 -17.22 16.18 -16.92
CA GLY A 302 -18.57 16.53 -17.41
C GLY A 302 -19.05 17.95 -17.12
N SER A 303 -18.24 18.78 -16.46
CA SER A 303 -18.59 20.17 -16.17
C SER A 303 -17.47 21.10 -16.60
N GLN A 304 -17.37 21.33 -17.90
CA GLN A 304 -16.84 22.54 -18.51
C GLN A 304 -17.27 22.59 -19.97
#